data_AF-A0A5C4SVV4-F1
#
_entry.id   AF-A0A5C4SVV4-F1
#
_cell.length_a   1.000
_cell.length_b   1.000
_cell.length_c   1.000
_cell.angle_alpha   90.00
_cell.angle_beta   90.00
_cell.angle_gamma   90.00
#
_symmetry.space_group_name_H-M   'P 1'
#
loop_
_entity.id
_entity.type
_entity.pdbx_description
1 polymer ?
#
loop_
_entity_poly.entity_id
_entity_poly.type
_entity_poly.pdbx_seq_one_letter_code
_entity_poly.pdbx_strand_id
1 'polypeptide(L)'
;MDIATFSALAEPNRFRIVELLLDGPLTVGEIAEQLQLRQPQASKHLRVLLEAGLVEVQAVANRRNYKLRLEPFQALDAWLETYRGVWDERFDALESYLRKLRTKENKESKENKENKENKENKESKENKENKESKENEQTN
;
A
#
# COMPACT_ATOMS: atom_id res chain seq x y z
N MET A 1 -17.35 7.23 9.74
CA MET A 1 -16.23 8.04 10.26
C MET A 1 -16.65 9.50 10.29
N ASP A 2 -16.37 10.24 11.36
CA ASP A 2 -16.70 11.67 11.48
C ASP A 2 -15.53 12.55 11.03
N ILE A 3 -15.82 13.60 10.26
CA ILE A 3 -14.85 14.60 9.78
C ILE A 3 -14.18 15.30 10.97
N ALA A 4 -14.90 15.49 12.08
CA ALA A 4 -14.34 16.09 13.30
C ALA A 4 -13.12 15.34 13.83
N THR A 5 -13.09 13.99 13.68
CA THR A 5 -11.93 13.19 14.07
C THR A 5 -10.70 13.54 13.23
N PHE A 6 -10.83 13.63 11.91
CA PHE A 6 -9.73 14.01 11.03
C PHE A 6 -9.27 15.44 11.27
N SER A 7 -10.19 16.39 11.40
CA SER A 7 -9.84 17.78 11.72
C SER A 7 -9.14 17.91 13.07
N ALA A 8 -9.52 17.11 14.06
CA ALA A 8 -8.84 17.04 15.34
C ALA A 8 -7.43 16.43 15.19
N LEU A 9 -7.25 15.33 14.46
CA LEU A 9 -5.94 14.69 14.28
C LEU A 9 -4.99 15.46 13.36
N ALA A 10 -5.49 16.30 12.45
CA ALA A 10 -4.67 17.03 11.47
C ALA A 10 -3.77 18.12 12.08
N GLU A 11 -3.95 18.48 13.35
CA GLU A 11 -3.08 19.46 14.01
C GLU A 11 -1.95 18.76 14.79
N PRO A 12 -0.68 19.18 14.62
CA PRO A 12 0.47 18.44 15.13
C PRO A 12 0.47 18.20 16.64
N ASN A 13 0.12 19.19 17.46
CA ASN A 13 0.15 19.02 18.91
C ASN A 13 -0.98 18.11 19.39
N ARG A 14 -2.18 18.18 18.80
CA ARG A 14 -3.27 17.22 19.08
C ARG A 14 -2.88 15.79 18.74
N PHE A 15 -2.21 15.58 17.60
CA PHE A 15 -1.69 14.26 17.25
C PHE A 15 -0.68 13.76 18.29
N ARG A 16 0.28 14.61 18.68
CA ARG A 16 1.27 14.26 19.72
C ARG A 16 0.66 13.97 21.09
N ILE A 17 -0.43 14.66 21.46
CA ILE A 17 -1.19 14.36 22.69
C ILE A 17 -1.84 12.98 22.59
N VAL A 18 -2.44 12.63 21.45
CA VAL A 18 -3.04 11.31 21.23
C VAL A 18 -1.98 10.21 21.35
N GLU A 19 -0.83 10.37 20.69
CA GLU A 19 0.30 9.44 20.79
C GLU A 19 0.77 9.28 22.23
N LEU A 20 0.92 10.39 22.96
CA LEU A 20 1.34 10.36 24.36
C LEU A 20 0.37 9.61 25.27
N LEU A 21 -0.94 9.73 25.02
CA LEU A 21 -1.98 9.07 25.80
C LEU A 21 -2.13 7.58 25.49
N LEU A 22 -1.41 7.03 24.50
CA LEU A 22 -1.31 5.59 24.29
C LEU A 22 -0.64 4.88 25.46
N ASP A 23 0.33 5.54 26.11
CA ASP A 23 1.06 5.00 27.25
C ASP A 23 0.25 5.03 28.56
N GLY A 24 -0.84 5.80 28.59
CA GLY A 24 -1.78 5.83 29.70
C GLY A 24 -2.41 7.21 29.97
N PRO A 25 -3.33 7.29 30.96
CA PRO A 25 -4.00 8.53 31.30
C PRO A 25 -3.07 9.54 31.96
N LEU A 26 -3.15 10.82 31.56
CA LEU A 26 -2.32 11.90 32.08
C LEU A 26 -3.13 13.16 32.39
N THR A 27 -2.66 13.95 33.34
CA THR A 27 -3.20 15.30 33.61
C THR A 27 -2.77 16.30 32.54
N VAL A 28 -3.49 17.42 32.45
CA VAL A 28 -3.09 18.55 31.58
C VAL A 28 -1.67 19.03 31.89
N GLY A 29 -1.27 19.02 33.17
CA GLY A 29 0.06 19.45 33.60
C GLY A 29 1.16 18.54 33.07
N GLU A 30 1.00 17.22 33.24
CA GLU A 30 1.95 16.21 32.74
C GLU A 30 2.05 16.26 31.21
N ILE A 31 0.93 16.39 30.50
CA ILE A 31 0.90 16.53 29.04
C ILE A 31 1.64 17.81 28.61
N ALA A 32 1.39 18.93 29.28
CA ALA A 32 2.05 20.19 28.98
C ALA A 32 3.56 20.11 29.21
N GLU A 33 4.00 19.46 30.28
CA GLU A 33 5.40 19.25 30.61
C GLU A 33 6.10 18.36 29.57
N GLN A 34 5.55 17.18 29.27
CA GLN A 34 6.15 16.21 28.37
C GLN A 34 6.23 16.71 26.91
N LEU A 35 5.23 17.49 26.48
CA LEU A 35 5.21 18.08 25.14
C LEU A 35 5.80 19.49 25.07
N GLN A 36 6.31 20.01 26.19
CA GLN A 36 6.89 21.35 26.31
C GLN A 36 5.92 22.45 25.82
N LEU A 37 4.63 22.26 26.10
CA LEU A 37 3.57 23.18 25.77
C LEU A 37 3.22 24.07 26.97
N ARG A 38 2.72 25.27 26.69
CA ARG A 38 2.09 26.06 27.75
C ARG A 38 0.77 25.40 28.13
N GLN A 39 0.48 25.32 29.43
CA GLN A 39 -0.74 24.68 29.93
C GLN A 39 -2.06 25.20 29.27
N PRO A 40 -2.23 26.51 28.99
CA PRO A 40 -3.42 26.99 28.26
C PRO A 40 -3.54 26.43 26.83
N GLN A 41 -2.41 26.18 26.15
CA GLN A 41 -2.41 25.56 24.83
C GLN A 41 -2.82 24.09 24.94
N ALA A 42 -2.22 23.33 25.86
CA ALA A 42 -2.57 21.94 26.12
C ALA A 42 -4.07 21.79 26.45
N SER A 43 -4.62 22.64 27.33
CA SER A 43 -6.06 22.68 27.64
C SER A 43 -6.93 22.92 26.41
N LYS A 44 -6.52 23.82 25.50
CA LYS A 44 -7.25 24.09 24.26
C LYS A 44 -7.24 22.87 23.33
N HIS A 45 -6.09 22.23 23.15
CA HIS A 45 -5.99 21.01 22.34
C HIS A 45 -6.85 19.88 22.91
N LEU A 46 -6.79 19.67 24.23
CA LEU A 46 -7.59 18.66 24.92
C LEU A 46 -9.10 18.91 24.82
N ARG A 47 -9.53 20.18 24.83
CA ARG A 47 -10.94 20.52 24.61
C ARG A 47 -11.43 20.08 23.22
N VAL A 48 -10.65 20.37 22.17
CA VAL A 48 -11.00 19.95 20.81
C VAL A 48 -11.00 18.43 20.69
N LEU A 49 -10.04 17.74 21.33
CA LEU A 49 -10.01 16.27 21.35
C LEU A 49 -11.20 15.66 22.09
N LEU A 50 -11.66 16.29 23.18
CA LEU A 50 -12.88 15.89 23.90
C LEU A 50 -14.13 16.07 23.03
N GLU A 51 -14.26 17.23 22.37
CA GLU A 51 -15.38 17.55 21.49
C GLU A 51 -15.43 16.59 20.28
N ALA A 52 -14.28 16.18 19.75
CA ALA A 52 -14.17 15.15 18.71
C ALA A 52 -14.33 13.71 19.25
N GLY A 53 -14.47 13.52 20.56
CA GLY A 53 -14.66 12.22 21.20
C GLY A 53 -13.43 11.33 21.22
N LEU A 54 -12.23 11.85 20.92
CA LEU A 54 -10.97 11.10 20.87
C LEU A 54 -10.39 10.82 22.26
N VAL A 55 -10.72 11.67 23.23
CA VAL A 55 -10.31 11.50 24.62
C VAL A 55 -11.52 11.62 25.54
N GLU A 56 -11.38 11.12 26.76
CA GLU A 56 -12.33 11.30 27.86
C GLU A 56 -11.61 11.83 29.10
N VAL A 57 -12.38 12.40 30.02
CA VAL A 57 -11.87 12.85 31.32
C VAL A 57 -12.32 11.88 32.40
N GLN A 58 -11.35 11.35 33.14
CA GLN A 58 -11.57 10.58 34.35
C GLN A 58 -11.15 11.40 35.57
N ALA A 59 -12.08 11.59 36.51
CA ALA A 59 -11.75 12.19 37.80
C ALA A 59 -11.09 11.14 38.68
N VAL A 60 -9.85 11.38 39.10
CA VAL A 60 -9.12 10.55 40.06
C VAL A 60 -8.73 11.43 41.23
N ALA A 61 -9.40 11.21 42.37
CA ALA A 61 -9.35 12.10 43.54
C ALA A 61 -9.61 13.56 43.12
N ASN A 62 -8.62 14.44 43.28
CA ASN A 62 -8.72 15.86 42.95
C ASN A 62 -8.14 16.23 41.58
N ARG A 63 -7.73 15.24 40.77
CA ARG A 63 -7.11 15.45 39.47
C ARG A 63 -8.03 15.01 38.34
N ARG A 64 -7.94 15.73 37.22
CA ARG A 64 -8.59 15.37 35.95
C ARG A 64 -7.56 14.73 35.05
N ASN A 65 -7.67 13.42 34.87
CA ASN A 65 -6.84 12.68 33.94
C ASN A 65 -7.57 12.55 32.61
N TYR A 66 -6.84 12.77 31.53
CA TYR A 66 -7.31 12.58 30.18
C TYR A 66 -6.85 11.21 29.71
N LYS A 67 -7.77 10.46 29.11
CA LYS A 67 -7.53 9.12 28.62
C LYS A 67 -7.97 9.01 27.17
N LEU A 68 -7.23 8.25 26.37
CA LEU A 68 -7.60 7.96 25.00
C LEU A 68 -8.84 7.04 24.94
N ARG A 69 -9.79 7.38 24.06
CA ARG A 69 -10.92 6.51 23.71
C ARG A 69 -10.56 5.69 22.49
N LEU A 70 -10.72 4.37 22.56
CA LEU A 70 -10.31 3.46 21.46
C LEU A 70 -11.37 3.38 20.36
N GLU A 71 -12.64 3.62 20.67
CA GLU A 71 -13.76 3.43 19.74
C GLU A 71 -13.64 4.29 18.46
N PRO A 72 -13.24 5.58 18.52
CA PRO A 72 -13.04 6.38 17.31
C PRO A 72 -11.94 5.83 16.39
N PHE A 73 -10.88 5.23 16.96
CA PHE A 73 -9.78 4.65 16.18
C PHE A 73 -10.19 3.31 15.54
N GLN A 74 -11.00 2.51 16.21
CA GLN A 74 -11.60 1.31 15.62
C GLN A 74 -12.53 1.67 14.45
N ALA A 75 -13.33 2.74 14.60
CA ALA A 75 -14.16 3.24 13.50
C ALA A 75 -13.33 3.78 12.33
N LEU A 76 -12.16 4.38 12.61
CA LEU A 76 -11.21 4.83 11.59
C LEU A 76 -10.62 3.64 10.84
N ASP A 77 -10.17 2.62 11.56
CA ASP A 77 -9.62 1.38 11.00
C ASP A 77 -10.65 0.69 10.09
N ALA A 78 -11.88 0.48 10.59
CA ALA A 78 -12.96 -0.10 9.81
C ALA A 78 -13.31 0.70 8.55
N TRP A 79 -13.22 2.03 8.61
CA TRP A 79 -13.41 2.89 7.44
C TRP A 79 -12.25 2.80 6.45
N LEU A 80 -11.00 2.70 6.91
CA LEU A 80 -9.84 2.50 6.04
C LEU A 80 -9.92 1.16 5.29
N GLU A 81 -10.41 0.10 5.95
CA GLU A 81 -10.62 -1.21 5.32
C GLU A 81 -11.58 -1.14 4.11
N THR A 82 -12.54 -0.20 4.08
CA THR A 82 -13.43 -0.04 2.90
C THR A 82 -12.68 0.42 1.66
N TYR A 83 -11.54 1.10 1.82
CA TYR A 83 -10.69 1.50 0.70
C TYR A 83 -9.74 0.38 0.29
N ARG A 84 -9.42 -0.57 1.18
CA ARG A 84 -8.51 -1.67 0.87
C ARG A 84 -9.02 -2.53 -0.29
N GLY A 85 -10.33 -2.84 -0.28
CA GLY A 85 -10.96 -3.55 -1.40
C GLY A 85 -10.88 -2.82 -2.75
N VAL A 86 -10.83 -1.49 -2.75
CA VAL A 86 -10.63 -0.69 -3.98
C VAL A 86 -9.20 -0.81 -4.51
N TRP A 87 -8.23 -0.99 -3.61
CA TRP A 87 -6.83 -1.19 -3.99
C TRP A 87 -6.60 -2.59 -4.53
N ASP A 88 -7.22 -3.60 -3.92
CA ASP A 88 -7.11 -5.00 -4.34
C ASP A 88 -7.57 -5.18 -5.80
N GLU A 89 -8.72 -4.62 -6.18
CA GLU A 89 -9.21 -4.69 -7.58
C GLU A 89 -8.25 -4.02 -8.58
N ARG A 90 -7.61 -2.91 -8.18
CA ARG A 90 -6.63 -2.21 -9.04
C ARG A 90 -5.34 -3.01 -9.17
N PHE A 91 -4.89 -3.67 -8.12
CA PHE A 91 -3.72 -4.54 -8.18
C PHE A 91 -3.99 -5.81 -8.97
N ASP A 92 -5.17 -6.41 -8.86
CA ASP A 92 -5.58 -7.57 -9.66
C ASP A 92 -5.63 -7.27 -11.16
N ALA A 93 -6.14 -6.08 -11.51
CA ALA A 93 -6.14 -5.60 -12.89
C ALA A 93 -4.72 -5.39 -13.43
N LEU A 94 -3.83 -4.82 -12.61
CA LEU A 94 -2.42 -4.65 -12.95
C LEU A 94 -1.70 -6.00 -13.10
N GLU A 95 -1.93 -6.94 -12.18
CA GLU A 95 -1.35 -8.28 -12.25
C GLU A 95 -1.81 -9.00 -13.53
N SER A 96 -3.09 -8.92 -13.85
CA SER A 96 -3.66 -9.48 -15.07
C SER A 96 -3.03 -8.89 -16.33
N TYR A 97 -2.78 -7.57 -16.35
CA TYR A 97 -2.10 -6.90 -17.46
C TYR A 97 -0.64 -7.33 -17.60
N LEU A 98 0.11 -7.40 -16.50
CA LEU A 98 1.49 -7.86 -16.48
C LEU A 98 1.62 -9.33 -16.93
N ARG A 99 0.68 -10.20 -16.52
CA ARG A 99 0.61 -11.58 -17.01
C ARG A 99 0.40 -11.63 -18.52
N LYS A 100 -0.52 -10.82 -19.07
CA LYS A 100 -0.76 -10.74 -20.52
C LYS A 100 0.50 -10.33 -21.29
N LEU A 101 1.21 -9.30 -20.84
CA LEU A 101 2.47 -8.87 -21.47
C LEU A 101 3.52 -9.98 -21.48
N ARG A 102 3.77 -10.64 -20.33
CA ARG A 102 4.72 -11.78 -20.25
C ARG A 102 4.32 -12.94 -21.17
N THR A 103 3.03 -13.26 -21.26
CA THR A 103 2.58 -14.33 -22.17
C THR A 103 2.76 -13.99 -23.64
N LYS A 104 2.64 -12.71 -24.01
CA LYS A 104 2.86 -12.24 -25.38
C LYS A 104 4.34 -12.32 -25.76
N GLU A 105 5.23 -11.82 -24.91
CA GLU A 105 6.68 -11.92 -25.11
C GLU A 105 7.15 -13.39 -25.25
N ASN A 106 6.62 -14.28 -24.41
CA ASN A 106 6.97 -15.70 -24.46
C ASN A 106 6.45 -16.40 -25.73
N LYS A 107 5.33 -15.95 -26.32
CA LYS A 107 4.81 -16.49 -27.58
C LYS A 107 5.65 -16.01 -28.77
N GLU A 108 5.95 -14.72 -28.85
CA GLU A 108 6.79 -14.14 -29.90
C GLU A 108 8.21 -14.74 -29.88
N SER A 109 8.75 -15.02 -28.69
CA SER A 109 10.04 -15.68 -28.52
C SER A 109 10.07 -17.14 -29.00
N LYS A 110 8.93 -17.86 -28.91
CA LYS A 110 8.80 -19.25 -29.37
C LYS A 110 8.60 -19.33 -30.88
N GLU A 111 7.72 -18.49 -31.43
CA GLU A 111 7.49 -18.40 -32.88
C GLU A 111 8.76 -17.99 -33.63
N ASN A 112 9.54 -17.06 -33.07
CA ASN A 112 10.83 -16.67 -33.66
C ASN A 112 11.88 -17.80 -33.65
N LYS A 113 11.85 -18.69 -32.65
CA LYS A 113 12.74 -19.87 -32.60
C LYS A 113 12.31 -20.95 -33.60
N GLU A 114 11.02 -21.28 -33.64
CA GLU A 114 10.47 -22.25 -34.60
C GLU A 114 10.66 -21.79 -36.06
N ASN A 115 10.47 -20.51 -36.35
CA ASN A 115 10.70 -19.97 -37.68
C ASN A 115 12.18 -20.02 -38.09
N LYS A 116 13.11 -19.88 -37.13
CA LYS A 116 14.55 -19.96 -37.39
C LYS A 116 14.99 -21.40 -37.63
N GLU A 117 14.54 -22.35 -36.81
CA GLU A 117 14.80 -23.80 -36.99
C GLU A 117 14.19 -24.33 -38.31
N ASN A 118 12.98 -23.88 -38.67
CA ASN A 118 12.36 -24.27 -39.93
C ASN A 118 13.13 -23.73 -41.15
N LYS A 119 13.73 -22.53 -41.05
CA LYS A 119 14.52 -21.94 -42.12
C LYS A 119 15.87 -22.65 -42.29
N GLU A 120 16.55 -22.95 -41.18
CA GLU A 120 17.81 -23.71 -41.17
C GLU A 120 17.62 -25.15 -41.68
N ASN A 121 16.51 -25.82 -41.32
CA ASN A 121 16.18 -27.15 -41.84
C ASN A 121 15.85 -27.15 -43.34
N LYS A 122 15.25 -26.06 -43.86
CA LYS A 122 14.93 -25.94 -45.28
C LYS A 122 16.19 -25.71 -46.12
N GLU A 123 17.08 -24.82 -45.69
CA GLU A 123 18.38 -24.58 -46.33
C GLU A 123 19.27 -25.83 -46.29
N SER A 124 19.20 -26.61 -45.19
CA SER A 124 19.94 -27.88 -45.07
C SER A 124 19.45 -28.96 -46.03
N LYS A 125 18.14 -29.01 -46.32
CA LYS A 125 17.54 -29.94 -47.29
C LYS A 125 17.85 -29.52 -48.73
N GLU A 126 17.70 -28.23 -49.06
CA GLU A 126 18.05 -27.69 -50.38
C GLU A 126 19.53 -27.89 -50.72
N ASN A 127 20.42 -27.72 -49.75
CA ASN A 127 21.85 -27.98 -49.93
C ASN A 127 22.17 -29.46 -50.11
N LYS A 128 21.37 -30.38 -49.53
CA LYS A 128 21.52 -31.82 -49.71
C LYS A 128 21.03 -32.28 -51.09
N GLU A 129 19.86 -31.82 -51.52
CA GLU A 129 19.29 -32.12 -52.84
C GLU A 129 20.17 -31.55 -53.97
N ASN A 130 20.71 -30.34 -53.81
CA ASN A 130 21.66 -29.76 -54.78
C ASN A 130 23.00 -30.49 -54.83
N LYS A 131 23.38 -31.23 -53.78
CA LYS A 131 24.62 -32.01 -53.73
C LYS A 131 24.44 -33.38 -54.38
N GLU A 132 23.31 -34.05 -54.12
CA GLU A 132 22.93 -35.31 -54.78
C GLU A 132 22.67 -35.14 -56.28
N SER A 133 22.11 -33.99 -56.70
CA SER A 133 21.93 -33.65 -58.12
C SER A 133 23.25 -33.52 -58.88
N LYS A 134 24.27 -32.94 -58.23
CA LYS A 134 25.61 -32.73 -58.82
C LYS A 134 26.47 -33.99 -58.87
N GLU A 135 26.28 -34.91 -57.93
CA GLU A 135 26.97 -36.21 -57.95
C GLU A 135 26.41 -37.14 -59.05
N ASN A 136 25.10 -37.09 -59.32
CA ASN A 136 24.49 -37.90 -60.37
C ASN A 136 24.81 -37.44 -61.82
N GLU A 137 25.12 -36.16 -62.04
CA GLU A 137 25.54 -35.63 -63.35
C GLU A 137 27.00 -35.97 -63.72
N GLN A 138 27.83 -36.40 -62.78
CA GLN A 138 29.25 -36.73 -63.03
C GLN A 138 29.51 -38.22 -63.33
N THR A 139 28.49 -39.08 -63.22
CA THR A 139 28.60 -40.54 -63.41
C THR A 139 27.94 -41.09 -64.68
N ASN A 140 27.38 -40.23 -65.54
CA ASN A 140 26.79 -40.62 -66.83
C ASN A 140 27.61 -40.12 -68.03
#